data_AF-A0A2M7RAI3-F1
#
_entry.id   AF-A0A2M7RAI3-F1
#
_cell.length_a   1.000
_cell.length_b   1.000
_cell.length_c   1.000
_cell.angle_alpha   90.00
_cell.angle_beta   90.00
_cell.angle_gamma   90.00
#
_symmetry.space_group_name_H-M   'P 1'
#
loop_
_entity.id
_entity.type
_entity.pdbx_description
1 polymer ?
#
loop_
_entity_poly.entity_id
_entity_poly.type
_entity_poly.pdbx_seq_one_letter_code
_entity_poly.pdbx_strand_id
1 'polypeptide(L)'
;MDFNILIITYLVLFSILTWRRFDYALFLFFVLLPSYIIRFQIGSLPTTLLELQFAIIFILGITKFYKQIFIQLNYYFKKYRWFFFFLLLFIIASTISIFTSSDTRGALGEWKAFYVEPILFFL
;
A
#
# COMPACT_ATOMS: atom_id res chain seq x y z
N MET A 1 -14.64 -5.93 -22.56
CA MET A 1 -13.24 -6.11 -23.03
C MET A 1 -12.49 -4.79 -22.98
N ASP A 2 -13.04 -3.71 -23.54
CA ASP A 2 -12.36 -2.40 -23.67
C ASP A 2 -12.01 -1.73 -22.32
N PHE A 3 -12.88 -1.85 -21.31
CA PHE A 3 -12.63 -1.30 -19.97
C PHE A 3 -11.35 -1.85 -19.32
N ASN A 4 -11.07 -3.15 -19.52
CA ASN A 4 -9.87 -3.78 -18.97
C ASN A 4 -8.60 -3.31 -19.70
N ILE A 5 -8.69 -3.08 -21.01
CA ILE A 5 -7.58 -2.58 -21.81
C ILE A 5 -7.17 -1.19 -21.32
N LEU A 6 -8.15 -0.29 -21.09
CA LEU A 6 -7.89 1.06 -20.57
C LEU A 6 -7.20 1.03 -19.19
N ILE A 7 -7.65 0.17 -18.27
CA ILE A 7 -7.03 0.02 -16.95
C ILE A 7 -5.60 -0.48 -17.08
N ILE A 8 -5.37 -1.50 -17.90
CA ILE A 8 -4.02 -2.05 -18.11
C ILE A 8 -3.10 -0.98 -18.70
N THR A 9 -3.54 -0.27 -19.75
CA THR A 9 -2.78 0.82 -20.35
C THR A 9 -2.46 1.90 -19.33
N TYR A 10 -3.44 2.29 -18.50
CA TYR A 10 -3.24 3.24 -17.41
C TYR A 10 -2.18 2.75 -16.41
N LEU A 11 -2.26 1.51 -15.93
CA LEU A 11 -1.31 0.95 -14.96
C LEU A 11 0.11 0.85 -15.52
N VAL A 12 0.25 0.56 -16.82
CA VAL A 12 1.55 0.56 -17.50
C VAL A 12 2.13 1.97 -17.54
N LEU A 13 1.34 2.97 -17.96
CA LEU A 13 1.77 4.37 -17.96
C LEU A 13 2.13 4.86 -16.54
N PHE A 14 1.32 4.49 -15.56
CA PHE A 14 1.55 4.82 -14.15
C PHE A 14 2.84 4.18 -13.64
N SER A 15 3.12 2.92 -13.96
CA SER A 15 4.38 2.24 -13.60
C SER A 15 5.59 2.93 -14.22
N ILE A 16 5.50 3.33 -15.49
CA ILE A 16 6.56 4.08 -16.18
C ILE A 16 6.77 5.45 -15.50
N LEU A 17 5.69 6.15 -15.14
CA LEU A 17 5.75 7.41 -14.43
C LEU A 17 6.44 7.25 -13.07
N THR A 18 6.03 6.25 -12.27
CA THR A 18 6.62 5.95 -10.95
C THR A 18 8.12 5.68 -11.05
N TRP A 19 8.55 4.92 -12.06
CA TRP A 19 9.97 4.63 -12.27
C TRP A 19 10.77 5.89 -12.60
N ARG A 20 10.29 6.69 -13.56
CA ARG A 20 11.00 7.89 -14.07
C ARG A 20 10.93 9.07 -13.11
N ARG A 21 9.78 9.29 -12.48
CA ARG A 21 9.46 10.46 -11.65
C ARG A 21 8.53 10.06 -10.50
N PHE A 22 9.13 9.51 -9.46
CA PHE A 22 8.41 9.01 -8.28
C PHE A 22 7.54 10.10 -7.62
N ASP A 23 8.04 11.34 -7.53
CA ASP A 23 7.31 12.47 -6.92
C ASP A 23 6.00 12.79 -7.66
N TYR A 24 6.02 12.76 -9.00
CA TYR A 24 4.80 12.97 -9.80
C TYR A 24 3.82 11.80 -9.68
N ALA A 25 4.32 10.57 -9.52
CA ALA A 25 3.46 9.42 -9.28
C ALA A 25 2.75 9.50 -7.92
N LEU A 26 3.46 9.93 -6.86
CA LEU A 26 2.86 10.20 -5.56
C LEU A 26 1.81 11.31 -5.64
N PHE A 27 2.13 12.43 -6.29
CA PHE A 27 1.17 13.52 -6.49
C PHE A 27 -0.08 13.03 -7.23
N LEU A 28 0.09 12.28 -8.31
CA LEU A 28 -1.01 11.73 -9.09
C LEU A 28 -1.85 10.74 -8.27
N PHE A 29 -1.21 9.91 -7.46
CA PHE A 29 -1.91 9.00 -6.54
C PHE A 29 -2.80 9.75 -5.55
N PHE A 30 -2.30 10.82 -4.94
CA PHE A 30 -3.10 11.65 -4.02
C PHE A 30 -4.28 12.34 -4.73
N VAL A 31 -4.07 12.86 -5.94
CA VAL A 31 -5.15 13.44 -6.76
C VAL A 31 -6.19 12.39 -7.13
N LEU A 32 -5.77 11.13 -7.32
CA LEU A 32 -6.62 10.01 -7.71
C LEU A 32 -7.09 9.16 -6.53
N LEU A 33 -7.04 9.64 -5.28
CA LEU A 33 -7.71 8.99 -4.16
C LEU A 33 -9.20 8.70 -4.42
N PRO A 34 -9.99 9.57 -5.10
CA PRO A 34 -11.39 9.27 -5.43
C PRO A 34 -11.57 8.05 -6.34
N SER A 35 -10.48 7.54 -6.97
CA SER A 35 -10.52 6.36 -7.82
C SER A 35 -10.75 5.04 -7.06
N TYR A 36 -10.83 5.07 -5.73
CA TYR A 36 -11.19 3.90 -4.90
C TYR A 36 -12.57 3.29 -5.26
N ILE A 37 -13.44 4.07 -5.88
CA ILE A 37 -14.77 3.65 -6.35
C ILE A 37 -14.65 2.68 -7.55
N ILE A 38 -13.54 2.74 -8.29
CA ILE A 38 -13.27 1.86 -9.43
C ILE A 38 -12.85 0.48 -8.89
N ARG A 39 -13.84 -0.37 -8.64
CA ARG A 39 -13.67 -1.74 -8.14
C ARG A 39 -13.82 -2.75 -9.26
N PHE A 40 -12.94 -3.74 -9.29
CA PHE A 40 -12.97 -4.86 -10.22
C PHE A 40 -12.41 -6.12 -9.57
N GLN A 41 -12.65 -7.27 -10.18
CA GLN A 41 -12.21 -8.56 -9.65
C GLN A 41 -11.00 -9.05 -10.43
N ILE A 42 -9.90 -9.33 -9.72
CA ILE A 42 -8.76 -10.06 -10.27
C ILE A 42 -8.85 -11.48 -9.72
N GLY A 43 -9.34 -12.41 -10.54
CA GLY A 43 -9.68 -13.76 -10.08
C GLY A 43 -10.82 -13.72 -9.06
N SER A 44 -10.57 -14.23 -7.85
CA SER A 44 -11.53 -14.25 -6.74
C SER A 44 -11.41 -13.07 -5.78
N LEU A 45 -10.41 -12.19 -5.97
CA LEU A 45 -10.13 -11.08 -5.06
C LEU A 45 -10.76 -9.79 -5.60
N PRO A 46 -11.68 -9.15 -4.83
CA PRO A 46 -12.13 -7.80 -5.14
C PRO A 46 -10.95 -6.86 -4.91
N THR A 47 -10.60 -6.09 -5.94
CA THR A 47 -9.50 -5.14 -5.91
C THR A 47 -9.96 -3.78 -6.42
N THR A 48 -9.23 -2.73 -6.07
CA THR A 48 -9.51 -1.38 -6.58
C THR A 48 -8.37 -0.86 -7.43
N LEU A 49 -8.66 0.12 -8.28
CA LEU A 49 -7.62 0.80 -9.05
C LEU A 49 -6.57 1.43 -8.13
N LEU A 50 -7.01 1.99 -7.00
CA LEU A 50 -6.16 2.64 -6.01
C LEU A 50 -5.21 1.63 -5.35
N GLU A 51 -5.69 0.43 -5.00
CA GLU A 51 -4.85 -0.64 -4.45
C GLU A 51 -3.72 -1.04 -5.41
N LEU A 52 -3.99 -1.10 -6.73
CA LEU A 52 -2.96 -1.39 -7.72
C LEU A 52 -1.95 -0.25 -7.87
N GLN A 53 -2.42 1.01 -7.85
CA GLN A 53 -1.53 2.17 -7.86
C GLN A 53 -0.61 2.18 -6.64
N PHE A 54 -1.18 1.91 -5.46
CA PHE A 54 -0.43 1.78 -4.22
C PHE A 54 0.62 0.66 -4.32
N ALA A 55 0.23 -0.53 -4.79
CA ALA A 55 1.15 -1.64 -4.99
C ALA A 55 2.31 -1.29 -5.94
N ILE A 56 2.03 -0.57 -7.04
CA ILE A 56 3.07 -0.10 -7.97
C ILE A 56 4.02 0.88 -7.28
N ILE A 57 3.50 1.89 -6.58
CA ILE A 57 4.31 2.86 -5.82
C ILE A 57 5.19 2.12 -4.81
N PHE A 58 4.61 1.20 -4.06
CA PHE A 58 5.31 0.46 -3.02
C PHE A 58 6.43 -0.43 -3.59
N ILE A 59 6.13 -1.27 -4.59
CA ILE A 59 7.10 -2.19 -5.19
C ILE A 59 8.23 -1.42 -5.87
N LEU A 60 7.90 -0.42 -6.69
CA LEU A 60 8.91 0.37 -7.39
C LEU A 60 9.68 1.30 -6.44
N GLY A 61 9.02 1.81 -5.40
CA GLY A 61 9.63 2.63 -4.35
C GLY A 61 10.67 1.84 -3.55
N ILE A 62 10.30 0.65 -3.06
CA ILE A 62 11.24 -0.24 -2.37
C ILE A 62 12.41 -0.59 -3.28
N THR A 63 12.15 -1.04 -4.51
CA THR A 63 13.25 -1.45 -5.42
C THR A 63 14.20 -0.30 -5.74
N LYS A 64 13.69 0.93 -5.86
CA LYS A 64 14.49 2.13 -6.14
C LYS A 64 15.25 2.65 -4.92
N PHE A 65 14.65 2.59 -3.73
CA PHE A 65 15.17 3.25 -2.52
C PHE A 65 15.58 2.27 -1.41
N TYR A 66 15.65 0.96 -1.66
CA TYR A 66 15.87 -0.08 -0.65
C TYR A 66 17.05 0.20 0.30
N LYS A 67 18.18 0.70 -0.23
CA LYS A 67 19.36 1.02 0.61
C LYS A 67 19.06 2.15 1.59
N GLN A 68 18.41 3.21 1.11
CA GLN A 68 18.08 4.39 1.91
C GLN A 68 17.05 4.03 2.98
N ILE A 69 16.00 3.29 2.59
CA ILE A 69 14.97 2.76 3.50
C ILE A 69 15.64 1.94 4.61
N PHE A 70 16.52 1.00 4.27
CA PHE A 70 17.17 0.15 5.26
C PHE A 70 18.07 0.94 6.24
N ILE A 71 18.84 1.90 5.73
CA ILE A 71 19.70 2.76 6.56
C ILE A 71 18.86 3.60 7.52
N GLN A 72 17.80 4.25 7.01
CA GLN A 72 16.90 5.08 7.80
C GLN A 72 16.14 4.26 8.84
N LEU A 73 15.57 3.12 8.45
CA LEU A 73 14.89 2.22 9.37
C LEU A 73 15.78 1.76 10.51
N ASN A 74 17.02 1.33 10.22
CA ASN A 74 17.94 0.89 11.27
C ASN A 74 18.31 2.05 12.23
N TYR A 75 18.47 3.27 11.70
CA TYR A 75 18.69 4.46 12.51
C TYR A 75 17.48 4.77 13.41
N TYR A 76 16.28 4.83 12.83
CA TYR A 76 15.05 5.13 13.57
C TYR A 76 14.67 4.05 14.57
N PHE A 77 14.90 2.78 14.24
CA PHE A 77 14.67 1.66 15.15
C PHE A 77 15.54 1.76 16.40
N LYS A 78 16.83 2.08 16.24
CA LYS A 78 17.75 2.29 17.37
C LYS A 78 17.39 3.54 18.18
N LYS A 79 17.03 4.63 17.50
CA LYS A 79 16.71 5.91 18.15
C LYS A 79 15.37 5.89 18.91
N TYR A 80 14.36 5.26 18.32
CA TYR A 80 12.97 5.25 18.81
C TYR A 80 12.50 3.82 19.13
N ARG A 81 13.33 3.06 19.84
CA ARG A 81 13.06 1.64 20.14
C ARG A 81 11.69 1.40 20.79
N TRP A 82 11.26 2.27 21.70
CA TRP A 82 9.95 2.16 22.36
C TRP A 82 8.78 2.40 21.40
N PHE A 83 8.91 3.37 20.49
CA PHE A 83 7.90 3.61 19.46
C PHE A 83 7.70 2.36 18.60
N PHE A 84 8.79 1.74 18.13
CA PHE A 84 8.71 0.50 17.36
C PHE A 84 8.13 -0.68 18.16
N PHE A 85 8.42 -0.75 19.47
CA PHE A 85 7.82 -1.76 20.34
C PHE A 85 6.30 -1.58 20.45
N PHE A 86 5.81 -0.36 20.70
CA PHE A 86 4.37 -0.10 20.75
C PHE A 86 3.69 -0.26 19.39
N LEU A 87 4.36 0.14 18.30
CA LEU A 87 3.87 -0.09 16.93
C LEU A 87 3.70 -1.59 16.66
N LEU A 88 4.69 -2.41 17.05
CA LEU A 88 4.62 -3.86 16.90
C LEU A 88 3.50 -4.47 17.75
N LEU A 89 3.35 -4.05 19.00
CA LEU A 89 2.23 -4.48 19.84
C LEU A 89 0.87 -4.11 19.23
N PHE A 90 0.76 -2.91 18.65
CA PHE A 90 -0.45 -2.45 17.99
C PHE A 90 -0.79 -3.30 16.75
N ILE A 91 0.20 -3.60 15.91
CA ILE A 91 0.02 -4.48 14.75
C ILE A 91 -0.39 -5.89 15.19
N ILE A 92 0.23 -6.44 16.23
CA ILE A 92 -0.14 -7.76 16.78
C ILE A 92 -1.58 -7.74 17.28
N ALA A 93 -1.96 -6.73 18.08
CA ALA A 93 -3.32 -6.60 18.60
C ALA A 93 -4.36 -6.51 17.46
N SER A 94 -4.09 -5.67 16.45
CA SER A 94 -4.97 -5.54 15.27
C SER A 94 -5.04 -6.82 14.43
N THR A 95 -3.97 -7.63 14.41
CA THR A 95 -3.98 -8.92 13.71
C THR A 95 -4.82 -9.95 14.47
N ILE A 96 -4.74 -9.96 15.80
CA ILE A 96 -5.56 -10.83 16.65
C ILE A 96 -7.04 -10.48 16.52
N SER A 97 -7.39 -9.19 16.42
CA SER A 97 -8.80 -8.76 16.33
C SER A 97 -9.52 -9.25 15.08
N ILE A 98 -8.78 -9.59 14.01
CA ILE A 98 -9.35 -10.19 12.79
C ILE A 98 -10.04 -11.52 13.12
N PHE A 99 -9.42 -12.34 13.98
CA PHE A 99 -9.93 -13.67 14.35
C PHE A 99 -11.11 -13.60 15.32
N THR A 100 -11.31 -12.47 15.99
CA THR A 100 -12.47 -12.24 16.87
C THR A 100 -13.65 -11.60 16.13
N SER A 101 -13.47 -11.20 14.87
CA SER A 101 -14.51 -10.56 14.07
C SER A 101 -15.56 -11.57 13.60
N SER A 102 -16.82 -11.13 13.56
CA SER A 102 -17.93 -11.88 12.95
C SER A 102 -17.77 -12.01 11.43
N ASP A 103 -17.16 -11.01 10.78
CA ASP A 103 -16.77 -11.04 9.37
C ASP A 103 -15.24 -10.95 9.24
N THR A 104 -14.61 -12.11 9.06
CA THR A 104 -13.15 -12.22 8.92
C THR A 104 -12.65 -11.62 7.60
N ARG A 105 -13.46 -11.65 6.53
CA ARG A 105 -13.07 -11.10 5.22
C ARG A 105 -13.10 -9.58 5.24
N GLY A 106 -14.14 -8.99 5.82
CA GLY A 106 -14.22 -7.55 6.06
C GLY A 106 -13.07 -7.06 6.94
N ALA A 107 -12.83 -7.75 8.07
CA ALA A 107 -11.76 -7.39 9.01
C ALA A 107 -10.36 -7.48 8.38
N LEU A 108 -10.09 -8.45 7.50
CA LEU A 108 -8.84 -8.50 6.74
C LEU A 108 -8.66 -7.30 5.80
N GLY A 109 -9.75 -6.87 5.15
CA GLY A 109 -9.75 -5.69 4.30
C GLY A 109 -9.44 -4.41 5.07
N GLU A 110 -10.10 -4.22 6.21
CA GLU A 110 -9.84 -3.09 7.12
C GLU A 110 -8.42 -3.13 7.66
N TRP A 111 -7.94 -4.30 8.09
CA TRP A 111 -6.60 -4.44 8.63
C TRP A 111 -5.52 -4.04 7.61
N LYS A 112 -5.68 -4.49 6.36
CA LYS A 112 -4.79 -4.13 5.25
C LYS A 112 -4.81 -2.61 5.00
N ALA A 113 -5.99 -2.02 4.88
CA ALA A 113 -6.14 -0.61 4.47
C ALA A 113 -5.79 0.40 5.57
N PHE A 114 -6.08 0.09 6.84
CA PHE A 114 -5.90 1.04 7.96
C PHE A 114 -4.59 0.86 8.72
N TYR A 115 -3.98 -0.33 8.70
CA TYR A 115 -2.73 -0.57 9.43
C TYR A 115 -1.56 -0.82 8.48
N VAL A 116 -1.70 -1.78 7.57
CA VAL A 116 -0.57 -2.22 6.74
C VAL A 116 -0.19 -1.18 5.70
N GLU A 117 -1.13 -0.77 4.85
CA GLU A 117 -0.86 0.18 3.76
C GLU A 117 -0.28 1.52 4.26
N PRO A 118 -0.79 2.15 5.34
CA PRO A 118 -0.18 3.37 5.88
C PRO A 118 1.25 3.16 6.36
N ILE A 119 1.53 2.08 7.10
CA ILE A 119 2.90 1.78 7.55
C ILE A 119 3.83 1.63 6.35
N LEU A 120 3.41 0.86 5.35
CA LEU A 120 4.17 0.63 4.13
C LEU A 120 4.41 1.91 3.31
N PHE A 121 3.46 2.84 3.31
CA PHE A 121 3.57 4.10 2.59
C PHE A 121 4.63 5.05 3.18
N PHE A 122 4.85 4.99 4.50
CA PHE A 122 5.79 5.85 5.22
C PHE A 122 7.19 5.23 5.39
N LEU A 123 7.46 4.08 4.77
CA LEU A 123 8.78 3.45 4.69
C LEU A 123 9.67 4.11 3.63
#